data_AF-A0A0C9YGW4-F1
#
_entry.id   AF-A0A0C9YGW4-F1
#
_cell.length_a   1.000
_cell.length_b   1.000
_cell.length_c   1.000
_cell.angle_alpha   90.00
_cell.angle_beta   90.00
_cell.angle_gamma   90.00
#
_symmetry.space_group_name_H-M   'P 1'
#
loop_
_entity.id
_entity.type
_entity.pdbx_description
1 polymer ?
#
loop_
_entity_poly.entity_id
_entity_poly.type
_entity_poly.pdbx_seq_one_letter_code
_entity_poly.pdbx_strand_id
1 'polypeptide(L)'
;MAWKDFVTAFDTRWPPIPTATQMSEEYQAELLAHKMAEDDVGTTKTVGRQKVWAHMKWAEEVWELAMLAEIEKGSTLIWQVKKQLPKAIWKQLDDEYADWAAFTKVVKEVNTTRLKQEREDIEERKRNEEVRDQKLLQRMEAVKQAVMADLTVQLQRLAIGQVLPTANPTMWLTICTANGRS
;
A
#
# COMPACT_ATOMS: atom_id res chain seq x y z
N MET A 1 -32.17 45.60 14.99
CA MET A 1 -30.85 44.99 15.30
C MET A 1 -30.08 44.92 14.02
N ALA A 2 -28.92 45.59 13.95
CA ALA A 2 -28.04 45.46 12.80
C ALA A 2 -27.22 44.17 12.95
N TRP A 3 -26.89 43.52 11.84
CA TRP A 3 -26.00 42.35 11.82
C TRP A 3 -24.69 42.58 12.59
N LYS A 4 -24.17 43.82 12.52
CA LYS A 4 -22.99 44.27 13.26
C LYS A 4 -23.14 44.14 14.79
N ASP A 5 -24.31 44.46 15.34
CA ASP A 5 -24.57 44.37 16.79
C ASP A 5 -24.60 42.92 17.25
N PHE A 6 -25.17 42.04 16.41
CA PHE A 6 -25.18 40.61 16.65
C PHE A 6 -23.76 40.01 16.62
N VAL A 7 -22.96 40.30 15.59
CA VAL A 7 -21.57 39.84 15.50
C VAL A 7 -20.77 40.30 16.71
N THR A 8 -20.92 41.57 17.10
CA THR A 8 -20.24 42.12 18.29
C THR A 8 -20.61 41.36 19.58
N ALA A 9 -21.90 41.10 19.80
CA ALA A 9 -22.36 40.36 20.97
C ALA A 9 -21.91 38.89 20.95
N PHE A 10 -21.86 38.28 19.76
CA PHE A 10 -21.39 36.93 19.54
C PHE A 10 -19.90 36.79 19.88
N ASP A 11 -19.04 37.63 19.29
CA ASP A 11 -17.59 37.62 19.55
C ASP A 11 -17.26 37.99 21.00
N THR A 12 -18.09 38.82 21.65
CA THR A 12 -17.94 39.11 23.08
C THR A 12 -18.23 37.87 23.94
N ARG A 13 -19.25 37.09 23.57
CA ARG A 13 -19.68 35.90 24.33
C ARG A 13 -18.78 34.69 24.06
N TRP A 14 -18.30 34.57 22.83
CA TRP A 14 -17.38 33.54 22.37
C TRP A 14 -16.18 34.22 21.69
N PRO A 15 -15.23 34.73 22.48
CA PRO A 15 -14.03 35.34 21.92
C PRO A 15 -13.35 34.34 20.99
N PRO A 16 -12.96 34.77 19.77
CA PRO A 16 -12.28 33.88 18.84
C PRO A 16 -11.04 33.33 19.52
N ILE A 17 -10.88 32.01 19.47
CA ILE A 17 -9.69 31.34 19.97
C ILE A 17 -8.53 31.89 19.14
N PRO A 18 -7.47 32.44 19.76
CA PRO A 18 -6.31 32.87 19.02
C PRO A 18 -5.72 31.63 18.33
N THR A 19 -5.95 31.54 17.03
CA THR A 19 -5.27 30.56 16.19
C THR A 19 -3.80 30.92 16.23
N ALA A 20 -2.92 29.93 16.46
CA ALA A 20 -1.51 30.15 16.20
C ALA A 20 -1.41 30.59 14.73
N THR A 21 -1.01 31.84 14.48
CA THR A 21 -0.75 32.32 13.13
C THR A 21 0.44 31.52 12.63
N GLN A 22 0.16 30.46 11.87
CA GLN A 22 1.23 29.76 11.18
C GLN A 22 1.90 30.77 10.24
N MET A 23 3.21 30.73 10.19
CA MET A 23 3.98 31.58 9.28
C MET A 23 3.73 31.11 7.83
N SER A 24 3.90 32.00 6.83
CA SER A 24 3.76 31.63 5.41
C SER A 24 4.61 30.40 5.07
N GLU A 25 5.79 30.27 5.66
CA GLU A 25 6.69 29.12 5.48
C GLU A 25 6.09 27.79 6.00
N GLU A 26 5.29 27.82 7.06
CA GLU A 26 4.64 26.63 7.62
C GLU A 26 3.51 26.15 6.70
N TYR A 27 2.72 27.07 6.12
CA TYR A 27 1.74 26.72 5.09
C TYR A 27 2.40 26.19 3.82
N GLN A 28 3.54 26.73 3.41
CA GLN A 28 4.31 26.18 2.29
C GLN A 28 4.82 24.76 2.60
N ALA A 29 5.25 24.49 3.84
CA ALA A 29 5.65 23.15 4.26
C ALA A 29 4.47 22.15 4.24
N GLU A 30 3.31 22.56 4.74
CA GLU A 30 2.08 21.76 4.67
C GLU A 30 1.67 21.48 3.22
N LEU A 31 1.71 22.51 2.37
CA LEU A 31 1.41 22.41 0.94
C LEU A 31 2.33 21.40 0.24
N LEU A 32 3.63 21.41 0.54
CA LEU A 32 4.60 20.47 -0.03
C LEU A 32 4.45 19.04 0.49
N ALA A 33 3.90 18.88 1.70
CA ALA A 33 3.59 17.58 2.31
C ALA A 33 2.20 17.03 1.92
N HIS A 34 1.34 17.86 1.30
CA HIS A 34 -0.05 17.52 1.01
C HIS A 34 -0.18 16.54 -0.18
N LYS A 35 -0.02 15.25 0.13
CA LYS A 35 -0.02 14.15 -0.84
C LYS A 35 -1.39 13.52 -1.04
N MET A 36 -1.75 13.29 -2.30
CA MET A 36 -2.89 12.45 -2.65
C MET A 36 -2.46 10.99 -2.74
N ALA A 37 -3.20 10.09 -2.08
CA ALA A 37 -2.92 8.66 -2.11
C ALA A 37 -3.27 8.05 -3.48
N GLU A 38 -2.52 7.03 -3.90
CA GLU A 38 -2.83 6.30 -5.15
C GLU A 38 -4.20 5.61 -5.07
N ASP A 39 -4.57 5.12 -3.89
CA ASP A 39 -5.87 4.46 -3.64
C ASP A 39 -7.05 5.45 -3.70
N ASP A 40 -6.79 6.76 -3.67
CA ASP A 40 -7.82 7.79 -3.82
C ASP A 40 -8.12 8.12 -5.31
N VAL A 41 -7.35 7.57 -6.24
CA VAL A 41 -7.57 7.79 -7.68
C VAL A 41 -8.93 7.25 -8.11
N GLY A 42 -9.74 8.09 -8.75
CA GLY A 42 -11.05 7.68 -9.24
C GLY A 42 -12.05 7.30 -8.13
N THR A 43 -11.83 7.75 -6.89
CA THR A 43 -12.76 7.56 -5.77
C THR A 43 -13.45 8.86 -5.39
N THR A 44 -14.55 8.73 -4.64
CA THR A 44 -15.25 9.86 -4.03
C THR A 44 -15.10 9.82 -2.52
N LYS A 45 -14.83 10.96 -1.90
CA LYS A 45 -14.84 11.16 -0.45
C LYS A 45 -16.14 11.83 -0.03
N THR A 46 -16.58 11.53 1.18
CA THR A 46 -17.74 12.22 1.78
C THR A 46 -17.23 13.45 2.53
N VAL A 47 -17.69 14.64 2.14
CA VAL A 47 -17.43 15.90 2.82
C VAL A 47 -18.77 16.41 3.34
N GLY A 48 -18.95 16.40 4.65
CA GLY A 48 -20.26 16.65 5.27
C GLY A 48 -21.29 15.62 4.79
N ARG A 49 -22.27 16.07 3.98
CA ARG A 49 -23.33 15.21 3.41
C ARG A 49 -23.18 14.99 1.89
N GLN A 50 -22.11 15.49 1.28
CA GLN A 50 -21.92 15.44 -0.17
C GLN A 50 -20.79 14.47 -0.52
N LYS A 51 -20.97 13.74 -1.63
CA LYS A 51 -19.90 12.95 -2.25
C LYS A 51 -19.16 13.82 -3.25
N VAL A 52 -17.87 14.00 -3.03
CA VAL A 52 -16.99 14.81 -3.87
C VAL A 52 -15.85 13.92 -4.37
N TRP A 53 -15.41 14.11 -5.60
CA TRP A 53 -14.25 13.39 -6.12
C TRP A 53 -13.00 13.71 -5.32
N ALA A 54 -12.18 12.70 -5.02
CA ALA A 54 -11.01 12.88 -4.16
C ALA A 54 -10.02 13.92 -4.71
N HIS A 55 -9.80 13.96 -6.03
CA HIS A 55 -8.94 14.95 -6.67
C HIS A 55 -9.50 16.38 -6.59
N MET A 56 -10.83 16.54 -6.63
CA MET A 56 -11.46 17.86 -6.46
C MET A 56 -11.26 18.35 -5.02
N LYS A 57 -11.48 17.48 -4.03
CA LYS A 57 -11.22 17.80 -2.62
C LYS A 57 -9.76 18.20 -2.41
N TRP A 58 -8.82 17.41 -2.92
CA TRP A 58 -7.38 17.72 -2.83
C TRP A 58 -7.06 19.07 -3.47
N ALA A 59 -7.64 19.39 -4.63
CA ALA A 59 -7.40 20.66 -5.29
C ALA A 59 -7.95 21.87 -4.51
N GLU A 60 -9.06 21.71 -3.79
CA GLU A 60 -9.56 22.75 -2.88
C GLU A 60 -8.63 22.95 -1.68
N GLU A 61 -8.17 21.87 -1.05
CA GLU A 61 -7.26 21.93 0.10
C GLU A 61 -5.92 22.58 -0.29
N VAL A 62 -5.38 22.22 -1.46
CA VAL A 62 -4.17 22.82 -2.03
C VAL A 62 -4.37 24.31 -2.38
N TRP A 63 -5.52 24.66 -2.94
CA TRP A 63 -5.85 26.06 -3.22
C TRP A 63 -5.90 26.91 -1.95
N GLU A 64 -6.53 26.40 -0.90
CA GLU A 64 -6.60 27.05 0.41
C GLU A 64 -5.21 27.26 1.01
N LEU A 65 -4.36 26.24 0.99
CA LEU A 65 -2.98 26.35 1.47
C LEU A 65 -2.15 27.36 0.66
N ALA A 66 -2.34 27.42 -0.66
CA ALA A 66 -1.65 28.40 -1.50
C ALA A 66 -2.08 29.85 -1.19
N MET A 67 -3.37 30.07 -0.89
CA MET A 67 -3.88 31.38 -0.45
C MET A 67 -3.35 31.76 0.94
N LEU A 68 -3.31 30.82 1.88
CA LEU A 68 -2.79 31.05 3.24
C LEU A 68 -1.28 31.33 3.22
N ALA A 69 -0.55 30.75 2.27
CA ALA A 69 0.85 31.03 2.03
C ALA A 69 1.10 32.33 1.23
N GLU A 70 0.05 33.00 0.72
CA GLU A 70 0.13 34.21 -0.13
C GLU A 70 0.92 34.03 -1.44
N ILE A 71 0.90 32.82 -2.01
CA ILE A 71 1.60 32.50 -3.26
C ILE A 71 0.66 32.31 -4.45
N GLU A 72 -0.65 32.52 -4.26
CA GLU A 72 -1.72 32.12 -5.17
C GLU A 72 -1.64 32.76 -6.56
N LYS A 73 -1.03 33.95 -6.65
CA LYS A 73 -0.90 34.73 -7.89
C LYS A 73 0.27 34.32 -8.78
N GLY A 74 1.13 33.42 -8.31
CA GLY A 74 2.32 32.98 -9.04
C GLY A 74 2.40 31.47 -9.20
N SER A 75 3.48 31.02 -9.83
CA SER A 75 3.75 29.60 -10.09
C SER A 75 4.63 28.93 -9.04
N THR A 76 5.00 29.67 -7.98
CA THR A 76 5.85 29.22 -6.90
C THR A 76 5.35 27.89 -6.32
N LEU A 77 6.22 26.88 -6.23
CA LEU A 77 5.97 25.53 -5.71
C LEU A 77 4.98 24.65 -6.50
N ILE A 78 4.30 25.13 -7.55
CA ILE A 78 3.32 24.34 -8.31
C ILE A 78 3.93 23.03 -8.80
N TRP A 79 5.13 23.08 -9.38
CA TRP A 79 5.79 21.88 -9.89
C TRP A 79 6.13 20.86 -8.78
N GLN A 80 6.49 21.34 -7.58
CA GLN A 80 6.79 20.46 -6.45
C GLN A 80 5.51 19.81 -5.92
N VAL A 81 4.41 20.54 -5.82
CA VAL A 81 3.11 20.00 -5.41
C VAL A 81 2.51 19.09 -6.47
N LYS A 82 2.70 19.39 -7.75
CA LYS A 82 2.30 18.50 -8.87
C LYS A 82 2.92 17.11 -8.72
N LYS A 83 4.12 16.97 -8.15
CA LYS A 83 4.75 15.66 -7.88
C LYS A 83 4.08 14.86 -6.76
N GLN A 84 3.26 15.49 -5.93
CA GLN A 84 2.51 14.83 -4.87
C GLN A 84 1.21 14.19 -5.37
N LEU A 85 0.89 14.36 -6.65
CA LEU A 85 -0.25 13.72 -7.29
C LEU A 85 0.10 12.30 -7.78
N PRO A 86 -0.86 11.36 -7.69
CA PRO A 86 -0.82 10.07 -8.37
C PRO A 86 -0.51 10.19 -9.86
N LYS A 87 0.22 9.22 -10.40
CA LYS A 87 0.65 9.22 -11.80
C LYS A 87 -0.53 9.28 -12.77
N ALA A 88 -1.67 8.67 -12.40
CA ALA A 88 -2.91 8.69 -13.19
C ALA A 88 -3.49 10.09 -13.40
N ILE A 89 -3.33 10.99 -12.43
CA ILE A 89 -3.73 12.39 -12.52
C ILE A 89 -2.64 13.19 -13.24
N TRP A 90 -1.39 12.98 -12.84
CA TRP A 90 -0.23 13.69 -13.39
C TRP A 90 -0.14 13.64 -14.93
N LYS A 91 -0.44 12.48 -15.53
CA LYS A 91 -0.48 12.28 -17.00
C LYS A 91 -1.52 13.11 -17.75
N GLN A 92 -2.45 13.74 -17.04
CA GLN A 92 -3.54 14.54 -17.62
C GLN A 92 -3.31 16.04 -17.47
N LEU A 93 -2.18 16.43 -16.88
CA LEU A 93 -1.84 17.80 -16.56
C LEU A 93 -0.70 18.28 -17.44
N ASP A 94 -0.81 19.50 -17.96
CA ASP A 94 0.26 20.22 -18.64
C ASP A 94 1.48 20.45 -17.74
N ASP A 95 2.63 20.70 -18.35
CA ASP A 95 3.91 20.81 -17.64
C ASP A 95 4.03 22.07 -16.79
N GLU A 96 3.43 23.18 -17.23
CA GLU A 96 3.55 24.50 -16.61
C GLU A 96 2.20 25.18 -16.44
N TYR A 97 2.08 25.97 -15.38
CA TYR A 97 0.91 26.78 -15.06
C TYR A 97 1.36 28.16 -14.60
N ALA A 98 0.61 29.20 -15.01
CA ALA A 98 0.92 30.59 -14.68
C ALA A 98 0.70 30.88 -13.19
N ASP A 99 -0.37 30.34 -12.61
CA ASP A 99 -0.76 30.56 -11.23
C ASP A 99 -1.50 29.35 -10.63
N TRP A 100 -1.75 29.42 -9.32
CA TRP A 100 -2.42 28.35 -8.57
C TRP A 100 -3.88 28.17 -8.96
N ALA A 101 -4.55 29.22 -9.43
CA ALA A 101 -5.95 29.15 -9.85
C ALA A 101 -6.06 28.31 -11.14
N ALA A 102 -5.17 28.54 -12.10
CA ALA A 102 -5.08 27.76 -13.33
C ALA A 102 -4.77 26.29 -13.03
N PHE A 103 -3.76 26.03 -12.19
CA PHE A 103 -3.38 24.67 -11.82
C PHE A 103 -4.52 23.89 -11.15
N THR A 104 -5.10 24.44 -10.08
CA THR A 104 -6.14 23.75 -9.30
C THR A 104 -7.43 23.58 -10.09
N LYS A 105 -7.77 24.53 -10.98
CA LYS A 105 -8.89 24.37 -11.92
C LYS A 105 -8.69 23.16 -12.83
N VAL A 106 -7.53 23.04 -13.48
CA VAL A 106 -7.26 21.91 -14.38
C VAL A 106 -7.29 20.58 -13.62
N VAL A 107 -6.78 20.54 -12.38
CA VAL A 107 -6.88 19.34 -11.52
C VAL A 107 -8.34 18.96 -11.25
N LYS A 108 -9.22 19.93 -10.96
CA LYS A 108 -10.66 19.69 -10.74
C LYS A 108 -11.39 19.21 -12.00
N GLU A 109 -10.88 19.56 -13.18
CA GLU A 109 -11.47 19.23 -14.48
C GLU A 109 -10.93 17.92 -15.09
N VAL A 110 -10.05 17.20 -14.38
CA VAL A 110 -9.49 15.92 -14.82
C VAL A 110 -10.59 14.92 -15.17
N ASN A 111 -10.37 14.14 -16.24
CA ASN A 111 -11.38 13.23 -16.77
C ASN A 111 -11.67 12.06 -15.81
N THR A 112 -12.82 12.14 -15.13
CA THR A 112 -13.26 11.15 -14.15
C THR A 112 -13.46 9.74 -14.72
N THR A 113 -13.89 9.62 -15.98
CA THR A 113 -14.04 8.32 -16.67
C THR A 113 -12.68 7.66 -16.84
N ARG A 114 -11.66 8.42 -17.26
CA ARG A 114 -10.29 7.92 -17.37
C ARG A 114 -9.71 7.53 -16.02
N LEU A 115 -10.00 8.28 -14.95
CA LEU A 115 -9.55 7.93 -13.60
C LEU A 115 -10.20 6.64 -13.07
N LYS A 116 -11.47 6.39 -13.40
CA LYS A 116 -12.13 5.12 -13.06
C LYS A 116 -11.47 3.94 -13.78
N GLN A 117 -11.17 4.09 -15.06
CA GLN A 117 -10.47 3.05 -15.82
C GLN A 117 -9.09 2.75 -15.23
N GLU A 118 -8.29 3.79 -14.96
CA GLU A 118 -6.97 3.62 -14.35
C GLU A 118 -7.06 2.94 -12.97
N ARG A 119 -8.12 3.22 -12.20
CA ARG A 119 -8.39 2.52 -10.94
C ARG A 119 -8.66 1.03 -11.16
N GLU A 120 -9.52 0.68 -12.11
CA GLU A 120 -9.81 -0.72 -12.44
C GLU A 120 -8.52 -1.46 -12.85
N ASP A 121 -7.69 -0.84 -13.68
CA ASP A 121 -6.40 -1.40 -14.08
C ASP A 121 -5.44 -1.57 -12.90
N ILE A 122 -5.43 -0.64 -11.94
CA ILE A 122 -4.64 -0.75 -10.69
C ILE A 122 -5.14 -1.93 -9.85
N GLU A 123 -6.45 -2.07 -9.66
CA GLU A 123 -7.05 -3.16 -8.89
C GLU A 123 -6.81 -4.52 -9.53
N GLU A 124 -6.88 -4.61 -10.86
CA GLU A 124 -6.56 -5.83 -11.61
C GLU A 124 -5.08 -6.21 -11.46
N ARG A 125 -4.16 -5.25 -11.60
CA ARG A 125 -2.73 -5.50 -11.38
C ARG A 125 -2.46 -6.02 -9.96
N LYS A 126 -3.01 -5.36 -8.93
CA LYS A 126 -2.86 -5.80 -7.53
C LYS A 126 -3.36 -7.24 -7.34
N ARG A 127 -4.54 -7.57 -7.87
CA ARG A 127 -5.10 -8.93 -7.79
C ARG A 127 -4.20 -9.97 -8.48
N ASN A 128 -3.68 -9.65 -9.67
CA ASN A 128 -2.80 -10.54 -10.40
C ASN A 128 -1.47 -10.77 -9.68
N GLU A 129 -0.93 -9.74 -9.01
CA GLU A 129 0.26 -9.84 -8.17
C GLU A 129 0.00 -10.72 -6.94
N GLU A 130 -1.12 -10.51 -6.24
CA GLU A 130 -1.52 -11.34 -5.09
C GLU A 130 -1.66 -12.83 -5.47
N VAL A 131 -2.29 -13.12 -6.62
CA VAL A 131 -2.42 -14.50 -7.14
C VAL A 131 -1.05 -15.11 -7.43
N ARG A 132 -0.13 -14.33 -8.02
CA ARG A 132 1.24 -14.78 -8.32
C ARG A 132 2.01 -15.08 -7.03
N ASP A 133 1.92 -14.20 -6.05
CA ASP A 133 2.62 -14.33 -4.78
C ASP A 133 2.07 -15.51 -3.97
N GLN A 134 0.74 -15.70 -3.96
CA GLN A 134 0.11 -16.87 -3.34
C GLN A 134 0.58 -18.18 -4.00
N LYS A 135 0.67 -18.21 -5.33
CA LYS A 135 1.18 -19.38 -6.07
C LYS A 135 2.66 -19.66 -5.76
N LEU A 136 3.47 -18.61 -5.58
CA LEU A 136 4.87 -18.75 -5.15
C LEU A 136 4.96 -19.39 -3.76
N LEU A 137 4.17 -18.90 -2.81
CA LEU A 137 4.12 -19.43 -1.44
C LEU A 137 3.69 -20.90 -1.40
N GLN A 138 2.66 -21.28 -2.17
CA GLN A 138 2.23 -22.68 -2.29
C GLN A 138 3.34 -23.58 -2.83
N ARG A 139 4.09 -23.12 -3.84
CA ARG A 139 5.23 -23.87 -4.39
C ARG A 139 6.36 -24.02 -3.37
N MET A 140 6.68 -22.96 -2.64
CA MET A 140 7.71 -23.01 -1.60
C MET A 140 7.34 -24.00 -0.48
N GLU A 141 6.08 -23.99 -0.02
CA GLU A 141 5.63 -24.94 0.99
C GLU A 141 5.63 -26.38 0.46
N ALA A 142 5.19 -26.61 -0.78
CA ALA A 142 5.24 -27.94 -1.40
C ALA A 142 6.68 -28.48 -1.50
N VAL A 143 7.65 -27.63 -1.89
CA VAL A 143 9.07 -27.99 -1.94
C VAL A 143 9.58 -28.32 -0.54
N LYS A 144 9.26 -27.50 0.47
CA LYS A 144 9.64 -27.76 1.86
C LYS A 144 9.09 -29.09 2.36
N GLN A 145 7.81 -29.39 2.11
CA GLN A 145 7.19 -30.65 2.50
C GLN A 145 7.85 -31.85 1.80
N ALA A 146 8.16 -31.74 0.50
CA ALA A 146 8.85 -32.79 -0.25
C ALA A 146 10.26 -33.07 0.30
N VAL A 147 11.02 -32.02 0.62
CA VAL A 147 12.37 -32.16 1.22
C VAL A 147 12.29 -32.81 2.60
N MET A 148 11.32 -32.41 3.44
CA MET A 148 11.15 -33.05 4.75
C MET A 148 10.75 -34.53 4.63
N ALA A 149 9.88 -34.87 3.68
CA ALA A 149 9.48 -36.24 3.41
C ALA A 149 10.68 -37.09 2.96
N ASP A 150 11.50 -36.58 2.04
CA ASP A 150 12.71 -37.27 1.60
C ASP A 150 13.70 -37.50 2.74
N LEU A 151 13.97 -36.48 3.56
CA LEU A 151 14.81 -36.61 4.75
C LEU A 151 14.27 -37.66 5.73
N THR A 152 12.96 -37.69 5.94
CA THR A 152 12.30 -38.67 6.81
C THR A 152 12.50 -40.09 6.29
N VAL A 153 12.34 -40.30 4.98
CA VAL A 153 12.56 -41.60 4.33
C VAL A 153 14.02 -42.03 4.45
N GLN A 154 14.98 -41.12 4.25
CA GLN A 154 16.41 -41.43 4.41
C GLN A 154 16.74 -41.86 5.85
N LEU A 155 16.21 -41.16 6.86
CA LEU A 155 16.40 -41.50 8.27
C LEU A 155 15.80 -42.86 8.63
N GLN A 156 14.58 -43.17 8.15
CA GLN A 156 13.95 -44.46 8.38
C GLN A 156 14.77 -45.62 7.80
N ARG A 157 15.31 -45.46 6.57
CA ARG A 157 16.17 -46.47 5.93
C ARG A 157 17.45 -46.73 6.74
N LEU A 158 18.09 -45.67 7.23
CA LEU A 158 19.29 -45.79 8.08
C LEU A 158 19.00 -46.53 9.39
N ALA A 159 17.85 -46.27 10.03
CA ALA A 159 17.45 -46.93 11.27
C ALA A 159 17.20 -48.44 11.08
N ILE A 160 16.57 -48.85 9.97
CA ILE A 160 16.30 -50.26 9.67
C ILE A 160 17.60 -51.04 9.38
N GLY A 161 18.59 -50.40 8.74
CA GLY A 161 19.89 -51.02 8.46
C GLY A 161 20.76 -51.30 9.70
N GLN A 162 20.42 -50.77 10.87
CA GLN A 162 21.14 -50.97 12.14
C GLN A 162 20.59 -52.15 12.97
N VAL A 163 19.47 -52.77 12.58
CA VAL A 163 18.89 -53.94 13.28
C VAL A 163 19.41 -55.24 12.65
N LEU A 164 20.63 -55.64 13.01
CA LEU A 164 21.11 -57.02 12.81
C LEU A 164 20.41 -57.95 13.81
N PRO A 165 19.95 -59.15 13.42
CA PRO A 165 19.37 -60.10 14.36
C PRO A 165 20.47 -60.65 15.27
N THR A 166 20.37 -60.39 16.57
CA THR A 166 21.17 -61.07 17.59
C THR A 166 20.70 -62.52 17.72
N ALA A 167 21.11 -63.37 16.80
CA ALA A 167 21.01 -64.81 16.92
C ALA A 167 22.31 -65.35 17.52
N ASN A 168 22.31 -65.57 18.84
CA ASN A 168 23.22 -66.49 19.50
C ASN A 168 22.40 -67.76 19.80
N PRO A 169 22.88 -68.95 19.40
CA PRO A 169 23.23 -69.88 20.45
C PRO A 169 24.51 -70.66 20.16
N THR A 170 25.30 -70.73 21.22
CA THR A 170 26.40 -71.64 21.47
C THR A 170 25.92 -73.09 21.38
N MET A 171 26.61 -73.97 20.64
CA MET A 171 27.12 -75.28 21.12
C MET A 171 27.62 -76.20 19.98
N TRP A 172 28.95 -76.35 19.96
CA TRP A 172 29.79 -77.56 19.77
C TRP A 172 29.66 -78.48 18.55
N LEU A 173 30.83 -78.67 17.93
CA LEU A 173 31.25 -79.73 17.00
C LEU A 173 30.82 -81.14 17.46
N THR A 174 30.64 -82.08 16.51
CA THR A 174 31.61 -83.17 16.25
C THR A 174 31.24 -83.98 15.00
N ILE A 175 32.30 -84.27 14.25
CA ILE A 175 32.46 -85.09 13.05
C ILE A 175 32.04 -86.56 13.27
N CYS A 176 31.50 -87.23 12.24
CA CYS A 176 31.94 -88.57 11.80
C CYS A 176 31.22 -89.04 10.53
N THR A 177 32.02 -89.19 9.47
CA THR A 177 31.80 -90.01 8.28
C THR A 177 31.75 -91.50 8.62
N ALA A 178 30.86 -92.29 7.98
CA ALA A 178 31.17 -93.58 7.35
C ALA A 178 29.94 -94.33 6.80
N ASN A 179 29.97 -94.58 5.49
CA ASN A 179 29.66 -95.84 4.79
C ASN A 179 28.50 -96.77 5.23
N GLY A 180 27.55 -96.97 4.30
CA GLY A 180 27.54 -98.18 3.47
C GLY A 180 26.45 -99.25 3.68
N ARG A 181 25.78 -99.58 2.55
CA ARG A 181 25.02 -100.81 2.19
C ARG A 181 23.73 -101.07 2.98
N SER A 182 22.64 -101.59 2.41
CA SER A 182 22.39 -102.33 1.17
C SER A 182 21.01 -101.97 0.61
#